data_AF-M9VU88-F1
#
_entry.id   AF-M9VU88-F1
#
_cell.length_a   1.000
_cell.length_b   1.000
_cell.length_c   1.000
_cell.angle_alpha   90.00
_cell.angle_beta   90.00
_cell.angle_gamma   90.00
#
_symmetry.space_group_name_H-M   'P 1'
#
loop_
_entity.id
_entity.type
_entity.pdbx_description
1 polymer ?
#
loop_
_entity_poly.entity_id
_entity_poly.type
_entity_poly.pdbx_seq_one_letter_code
_entity_poly.pdbx_strand_id
1 'polypeptide(L)'
;SVLKDVCQITEKHSNAIDQSNNPCNGKDNKKVRFKVGTTWKSGQSVSTSTDVYLPPRREHMCTSNLENLKDNGKSVRDTHTLLGEVALSAKMDAEKIKEKYINQNSKTGLTEENDKRTICRAIRYSFADLGDIIRGRDLWDKDDGSKKMEGHLKKIFGKIKQELPQNIKDKYKDDENKTPPYKQLREDWWTANRRQVWKAMKCALKSDNIQCRMTPDDCIPQRLRWMTEWAEWYCKYQSQKYDELKKQCSQCKSKGKDGEGCTQKTQECTPCKAACDKYKEEIQKWQRQWNNMLVQYLMLYYGANTTAPHGINSYVGAVGEKDKPVVEFFKELQKEIKNSDSKRPKRSIGGTTTDPTTPYNTAAGYIHQELQQVGCNTQTEFCDKKNGDTSSTATNNDKYAFMQPPKGYEQACSCNTRDKKSEAPPPKKEEPACEIVKELLKDKGETDDIDGCRQKEDRTNSYPSWKNDRNLVEDTKTWMPPRRQKLCLYYLKELNGETENDLREAFIKTAAAETFVSWHYYKKKNDNAQTELKAGTIPPEFLRSMYYTYGDYRDICL
;
A
#
# COMPACT_ATOMS: atom_id res chain seq x y z
N SER A 1 -34.46 23.03 -5.75
CA SER A 1 -34.51 23.50 -7.16
C SER A 1 -33.90 22.41 -8.03
N VAL A 2 -34.39 22.21 -9.25
CA VAL A 2 -33.77 21.25 -10.19
C VAL A 2 -32.43 21.83 -10.66
N LEU A 3 -31.33 21.12 -10.42
CA LEU A 3 -29.98 21.54 -10.79
C LEU A 3 -29.83 21.48 -12.32
N LYS A 4 -30.01 22.62 -13.02
CA LYS A 4 -29.89 22.68 -14.49
C LYS A 4 -28.44 22.67 -14.98
N ASP A 5 -27.50 23.20 -14.19
CA ASP A 5 -26.07 23.16 -14.46
C ASP A 5 -25.27 22.89 -13.17
N VAL A 6 -24.55 21.77 -13.17
CA VAL A 6 -23.72 21.35 -12.02
C VAL A 6 -22.57 22.32 -11.73
N CYS A 7 -22.12 23.12 -12.70
CA CYS A 7 -21.10 24.13 -12.43
C CYS A 7 -21.61 25.29 -11.56
N GLN A 8 -22.92 25.53 -11.53
CA GLN A 8 -23.55 26.62 -10.76
C GLN A 8 -23.90 26.21 -9.33
N ILE A 9 -23.58 24.98 -8.93
CA ILE A 9 -23.85 24.51 -7.56
C ILE A 9 -22.99 25.28 -6.54
N THR A 10 -23.59 25.64 -5.43
CA THR A 10 -22.99 26.40 -4.31
C THR A 10 -23.55 25.87 -2.99
N GLU A 11 -22.98 26.31 -1.86
CA GLU A 11 -23.42 25.95 -0.51
C GLU A 11 -24.92 26.20 -0.24
N LYS A 12 -25.55 27.17 -0.94
CA LYS A 12 -27.00 27.44 -0.84
C LYS A 12 -27.88 26.28 -1.32
N HIS A 13 -27.30 25.32 -2.02
CA HIS A 13 -27.99 24.13 -2.52
C HIS A 13 -27.84 22.92 -1.56
N SER A 14 -27.16 23.10 -0.43
CA SER A 14 -26.90 22.07 0.58
C SER A 14 -28.10 21.85 1.51
N ASN A 15 -28.26 20.59 1.92
CA ASN A 15 -29.20 20.07 2.91
C ASN A 15 -28.51 19.73 4.24
N ALA A 16 -27.24 20.12 4.41
CA ALA A 16 -26.53 19.99 5.67
C ALA A 16 -27.04 20.97 6.73
N ILE A 17 -26.83 20.64 8.01
CA ILE A 17 -27.13 21.54 9.13
C ILE A 17 -26.33 22.84 8.99
N ASP A 18 -26.87 23.92 9.57
CA ASP A 18 -26.32 25.26 9.37
C ASP A 18 -24.89 25.42 9.95
N GLN A 19 -24.45 24.51 10.84
CA GLN A 19 -23.07 24.46 11.34
C GLN A 19 -22.05 23.95 10.29
N SER A 20 -22.51 23.31 9.20
CA SER A 20 -21.70 22.92 8.04
C SER A 20 -21.81 23.99 6.96
N ASN A 21 -21.24 25.17 7.23
CA ASN A 21 -21.30 26.34 6.34
C ASN A 21 -20.89 26.02 4.88
N ASN A 22 -19.97 25.07 4.70
CA ASN A 22 -19.60 24.51 3.39
C ASN A 22 -18.99 23.09 3.56
N PRO A 23 -18.95 22.26 2.50
CA PRO A 23 -18.28 20.95 2.48
C PRO A 23 -16.86 20.88 3.05
N CYS A 24 -16.10 21.97 3.02
CA CYS A 24 -14.72 22.03 3.50
C CYS A 24 -14.59 22.55 4.94
N ASN A 25 -15.71 22.83 5.64
CA ASN A 25 -15.68 23.40 6.98
C ASN A 25 -14.92 22.48 7.96
N GLY A 26 -13.97 23.07 8.70
CA GLY A 26 -13.10 22.36 9.64
C GLY A 26 -12.07 21.41 9.01
N LYS A 27 -11.95 21.36 7.68
CA LYS A 27 -11.03 20.44 6.98
C LYS A 27 -9.64 21.08 6.80
N ASP A 28 -8.61 20.38 7.27
CA ASP A 28 -7.20 20.76 7.16
C ASP A 28 -6.85 22.13 7.78
N ASN A 29 -7.32 22.38 9.00
CA ASN A 29 -6.96 23.59 9.77
C ASN A 29 -5.45 23.68 10.05
N LYS A 30 -4.77 22.53 10.13
CA LYS A 30 -3.31 22.43 10.36
C LYS A 30 -2.47 22.63 9.09
N LYS A 31 -3.09 22.78 7.91
CA LYS A 31 -2.43 23.02 6.62
C LYS A 31 -1.40 21.94 6.24
N VAL A 32 -1.77 20.67 6.43
CA VAL A 32 -0.94 19.49 6.17
C VAL A 32 -1.38 18.66 4.96
N ARG A 33 -2.59 18.88 4.43
CA ARG A 33 -3.21 18.08 3.35
C ARG A 33 -2.31 17.81 2.14
N PHE A 34 -1.55 18.82 1.72
CA PHE A 34 -0.63 18.80 0.58
C PHE A 34 0.81 19.17 0.97
N LYS A 35 1.11 19.27 2.27
CA LYS A 35 2.47 19.54 2.73
C LYS A 35 3.34 18.31 2.50
N VAL A 36 4.41 18.46 1.73
CA VAL A 36 5.38 17.38 1.50
C VAL A 36 6.03 16.97 2.82
N GLY A 37 6.15 15.65 3.04
CA GLY A 37 6.66 15.09 4.30
C GLY A 37 5.62 14.88 5.40
N THR A 38 4.33 15.16 5.16
CA THR A 38 3.27 14.83 6.11
C THR A 38 3.17 13.32 6.30
N THR A 39 3.20 12.86 7.55
CA THR A 39 3.06 11.44 7.90
C THR A 39 1.66 10.93 7.60
N TRP A 40 1.58 9.73 7.01
CA TRP A 40 0.32 9.05 6.75
C TRP A 40 -0.09 8.23 7.96
N LYS A 41 -1.35 8.38 8.39
CA LYS A 41 -1.89 7.63 9.53
C LYS A 41 -2.15 6.18 9.13
N SER A 42 -1.97 5.24 10.06
CA SER A 42 -2.24 3.83 9.85
C SER A 42 -2.74 3.15 11.11
N GLY A 43 -3.12 1.87 10.99
CA GLY A 43 -3.50 1.02 12.12
C GLY A 43 -5.00 0.98 12.41
N GLN A 44 -5.36 0.32 13.51
CA GLN A 44 -6.75 0.00 13.87
C GLN A 44 -7.63 1.21 14.20
N SER A 45 -7.02 2.37 14.48
CA SER A 45 -7.72 3.65 14.66
C SER A 45 -8.13 4.30 13.34
N VAL A 46 -7.59 3.82 12.21
CA VAL A 46 -7.87 4.34 10.87
C VAL A 46 -8.83 3.43 10.12
N SER A 47 -8.55 2.12 10.09
CA SER A 47 -9.27 1.17 9.25
C SER A 47 -9.56 -0.15 9.97
N THR A 48 -10.66 -0.80 9.59
CA THR A 48 -10.87 -2.24 9.84
C THR A 48 -9.90 -3.12 9.06
N SER A 49 -9.42 -2.68 7.91
CA SER A 49 -8.42 -3.38 7.11
C SER A 49 -7.02 -3.10 7.64
N THR A 50 -6.17 -4.13 7.67
CA THR A 50 -4.77 -3.99 8.11
C THR A 50 -3.92 -3.25 7.08
N ASP A 51 -2.82 -2.68 7.57
CA ASP A 51 -1.76 -2.07 6.75
C ASP A 51 -2.27 -1.02 5.74
N VAL A 52 -3.32 -0.30 6.15
CA VAL A 52 -3.86 0.86 5.42
C VAL A 52 -3.12 2.12 5.87
N TYR A 53 -2.59 2.86 4.90
CA TYR A 53 -2.02 4.19 5.11
C TYR A 53 -2.97 5.23 4.51
N LEU A 54 -3.54 6.09 5.36
CA LEU A 54 -4.52 7.11 4.99
C LEU A 54 -3.83 8.32 4.33
N PRO A 55 -4.15 8.65 3.07
CA PRO A 55 -3.64 9.86 2.46
C PRO A 55 -4.13 11.11 3.21
N PRO A 56 -3.27 12.08 3.55
CA PRO A 56 -3.68 13.36 4.12
C PRO A 56 -4.72 14.09 3.24
N ARG A 57 -4.68 13.87 1.92
CA ARG A 57 -5.70 14.36 0.98
C ARG A 57 -7.10 13.83 1.31
N ARG A 58 -7.25 12.53 1.60
CA ARG A 58 -8.52 11.88 1.97
C ARG A 58 -8.95 12.27 3.37
N GLU A 59 -8.00 12.33 4.31
CA GLU A 59 -8.25 12.73 5.71
C GLU A 59 -8.93 14.11 5.78
N HIS A 60 -8.53 15.01 4.88
CA HIS A 60 -9.05 16.38 4.84
C HIS A 60 -9.86 16.68 3.59
N MET A 61 -10.57 15.67 3.10
CA MET A 61 -11.51 15.81 1.99
C MET A 61 -12.72 16.66 2.38
N CYS A 62 -13.23 17.45 1.43
CA CYS A 62 -14.41 18.29 1.65
C CYS A 62 -15.72 17.48 1.62
N THR A 63 -16.03 16.79 2.71
CA THR A 63 -17.24 15.96 2.90
C THR A 63 -18.10 16.40 4.08
N SER A 64 -17.86 17.59 4.66
CA SER A 64 -18.57 18.06 5.86
C SER A 64 -20.09 18.11 5.68
N ASN A 65 -20.58 18.43 4.48
CA ASN A 65 -22.01 18.45 4.20
C ASN A 65 -22.64 17.04 4.28
N LEU A 66 -21.94 16.01 3.77
CA LEU A 66 -22.38 14.61 3.83
C LEU A 66 -22.35 14.04 5.25
N GLU A 67 -21.37 14.48 6.05
CA GLU A 67 -21.22 14.11 7.46
C GLU A 67 -22.31 14.72 8.35
N ASN A 68 -22.90 15.84 7.94
CA ASN A 68 -23.80 16.65 8.76
C ASN A 68 -25.15 16.94 8.08
N LEU A 69 -25.70 15.98 7.33
CA LEU A 69 -27.03 16.10 6.71
C LEU A 69 -28.14 16.26 7.76
N LYS A 70 -29.16 17.10 7.48
CA LYS A 70 -30.30 17.31 8.37
C LYS A 70 -31.14 16.03 8.49
N ASP A 71 -31.28 15.49 9.71
CA ASP A 71 -32.05 14.26 10.01
C ASP A 71 -33.57 14.53 10.18
N ASN A 72 -34.03 15.77 9.96
CA ASN A 72 -35.39 16.26 10.24
C ASN A 72 -36.46 15.85 9.21
N GLY A 73 -36.29 14.70 8.56
CA GLY A 73 -37.35 14.12 7.74
C GLY A 73 -37.72 14.91 6.48
N LYS A 74 -36.98 15.91 5.99
CA LYS A 74 -37.28 16.54 4.67
C LYS A 74 -36.08 16.74 3.74
N SER A 75 -34.84 16.52 4.19
CA SER A 75 -33.68 17.10 3.50
C SER A 75 -33.07 16.27 2.37
N VAL A 76 -32.80 14.97 2.53
CA VAL A 76 -32.27 14.11 1.45
C VAL A 76 -33.01 12.78 1.46
N ARG A 77 -33.83 12.54 0.43
CA ARG A 77 -34.69 11.34 0.34
C ARG A 77 -34.60 10.65 -1.01
N ASP A 78 -34.33 11.42 -2.05
CA ASP A 78 -34.27 10.97 -3.43
C ASP A 78 -32.85 11.05 -4.04
N THR A 79 -32.73 10.47 -5.23
CA THR A 79 -31.49 10.43 -6.02
C THR A 79 -30.99 11.81 -6.44
N HIS A 80 -31.87 12.75 -6.77
CA HIS A 80 -31.49 14.07 -7.28
C HIS A 80 -30.87 14.91 -6.16
N THR A 81 -31.45 14.86 -4.98
CA THR A 81 -30.95 15.62 -3.83
C THR A 81 -29.62 15.04 -3.35
N LEU A 82 -29.47 13.72 -3.28
CA LEU A 82 -28.18 13.08 -2.98
C LEU A 82 -27.11 13.47 -4.01
N LEU A 83 -27.45 13.46 -5.30
CA LEU A 83 -26.53 13.88 -6.35
C LEU A 83 -26.08 15.33 -6.17
N GLY A 84 -26.99 16.23 -5.78
CA GLY A 84 -26.66 17.62 -5.45
C GLY A 84 -25.59 17.71 -4.36
N GLU A 85 -25.78 17.00 -3.24
CA GLU A 85 -24.81 16.98 -2.14
C GLU A 85 -23.44 16.48 -2.58
N VAL A 86 -23.40 15.35 -3.28
CA VAL A 86 -22.15 14.72 -3.74
C VAL A 86 -21.44 15.61 -4.76
N ALA A 87 -22.18 16.22 -5.68
CA ALA A 87 -21.62 17.14 -6.67
C ALA A 87 -21.06 18.42 -6.02
N LEU A 88 -21.72 18.94 -4.98
CA LEU A 88 -21.24 20.09 -4.22
C LEU A 88 -19.93 19.76 -3.49
N SER A 89 -19.87 18.62 -2.78
CA SER A 89 -18.63 18.14 -2.15
C SER A 89 -17.51 17.98 -3.17
N ALA A 90 -17.80 17.36 -4.31
CA ALA A 90 -16.82 17.12 -5.36
C ALA A 90 -16.24 18.42 -5.94
N LYS A 91 -17.11 19.39 -6.28
CA LYS A 91 -16.69 20.69 -6.81
C LYS A 91 -15.79 21.42 -5.82
N MET A 92 -16.23 21.55 -4.56
CA MET A 92 -15.48 22.29 -3.54
C MET A 92 -14.18 21.58 -3.15
N ASP A 93 -14.14 20.25 -3.15
CA ASP A 93 -12.90 19.51 -2.93
C ASP A 93 -11.89 19.80 -4.04
N ALA A 94 -12.31 19.79 -5.31
CA ALA A 94 -11.44 20.12 -6.44
C ALA A 94 -10.88 21.55 -6.36
N GLU A 95 -11.69 22.53 -5.97
CA GLU A 95 -11.26 23.92 -5.73
C GLU A 95 -10.20 23.98 -4.60
N LYS A 96 -10.45 23.30 -3.47
CA LYS A 96 -9.51 23.28 -2.33
C LYS A 96 -8.24 22.49 -2.58
N ILE A 97 -8.25 21.46 -3.41
CA ILE A 97 -7.04 20.74 -3.82
C ILE A 97 -6.04 21.71 -4.47
N LYS A 98 -6.50 22.51 -5.43
CA LYS A 98 -5.69 23.53 -6.10
C LYS A 98 -5.14 24.56 -5.12
N GLU A 99 -6.04 25.19 -4.37
CA GLU A 99 -5.69 26.26 -3.41
C GLU A 99 -4.67 25.77 -2.38
N LYS A 100 -4.92 24.61 -1.76
CA LYS A 100 -4.05 24.08 -0.71
C LYS A 100 -2.72 23.59 -1.27
N TYR A 101 -2.70 22.97 -2.45
CA TYR A 101 -1.45 22.55 -3.07
C TYR A 101 -0.52 23.74 -3.33
N ILE A 102 -1.05 24.83 -3.89
CA ILE A 102 -0.29 26.07 -4.15
C ILE A 102 0.24 26.65 -2.85
N ASN A 103 -0.65 26.85 -1.87
CA ASN A 103 -0.32 27.53 -0.61
C ASN A 103 0.60 26.71 0.31
N GLN A 104 0.52 25.39 0.28
CA GLN A 104 1.29 24.52 1.18
C GLN A 104 2.63 24.07 0.60
N ASN A 105 2.89 24.37 -0.68
CA ASN A 105 4.15 24.04 -1.37
C ASN A 105 4.84 25.29 -1.95
N SER A 106 4.49 26.48 -1.43
CA SER A 106 5.09 27.76 -1.80
C SER A 106 5.13 28.01 -3.32
N LYS A 107 4.06 27.65 -4.02
CA LYS A 107 3.94 27.87 -5.46
C LYS A 107 3.30 29.24 -5.72
N THR A 108 3.71 29.92 -6.78
CA THR A 108 3.10 31.17 -7.24
C THR A 108 1.90 30.94 -8.16
N GLY A 109 1.72 29.70 -8.65
CA GLY A 109 0.64 29.26 -9.51
C GLY A 109 0.88 27.85 -10.05
N LEU A 110 0.03 27.38 -10.96
CA LEU A 110 0.17 26.08 -11.64
C LEU A 110 0.77 26.28 -13.04
N THR A 111 1.99 26.81 -13.10
CA THR A 111 2.71 27.06 -14.36
C THR A 111 3.42 25.81 -14.86
N GLU A 112 4.03 25.05 -13.95
CA GLU A 112 4.79 23.84 -14.24
C GLU A 112 3.89 22.67 -14.65
N GLU A 113 4.27 21.96 -15.71
CA GLU A 113 3.50 20.82 -16.22
C GLU A 113 3.41 19.68 -15.20
N ASN A 114 4.46 19.47 -14.41
CA ASN A 114 4.45 18.45 -13.35
C ASN A 114 3.48 18.82 -12.21
N ASP A 115 3.37 20.09 -11.86
CA ASP A 115 2.43 20.56 -10.84
C ASP A 115 0.98 20.38 -11.34
N LYS A 116 0.71 20.71 -12.61
CA LYS A 116 -0.59 20.45 -13.25
C LYS A 116 -0.94 18.96 -13.24
N ARG A 117 0.02 18.08 -13.52
CA ARG A 117 -0.18 16.62 -13.45
C ARG A 117 -0.48 16.15 -12.02
N THR A 118 0.24 16.64 -11.01
CA THR A 118 -0.03 16.31 -9.60
C THR A 118 -1.43 16.76 -9.18
N ILE A 119 -1.88 17.95 -9.58
CA ILE A 119 -3.26 18.40 -9.32
C ILE A 119 -4.28 17.49 -10.00
N CYS A 120 -4.07 17.13 -11.27
CA CYS A 120 -4.96 16.20 -11.97
C CYS A 120 -5.03 14.84 -11.27
N ARG A 121 -3.91 14.29 -10.81
CA ARG A 121 -3.89 13.02 -10.04
C ARG A 121 -4.64 13.17 -8.73
N ALA A 122 -4.40 14.23 -7.95
CA ALA A 122 -5.09 14.49 -6.69
C ALA A 122 -6.62 14.60 -6.87
N ILE A 123 -7.09 15.26 -7.93
CA ILE A 123 -8.51 15.37 -8.26
C ILE A 123 -9.11 14.02 -8.65
N ARG A 124 -8.37 13.18 -9.40
CA ARG A 124 -8.81 11.83 -9.73
C ARG A 124 -8.89 10.92 -8.50
N TYR A 125 -7.90 10.98 -7.62
CA TYR A 125 -7.93 10.25 -6.35
C TYR A 125 -9.12 10.69 -5.48
N SER A 126 -9.36 12.00 -5.37
CA SER A 126 -10.55 12.52 -4.66
C SER A 126 -11.86 12.07 -5.31
N PHE A 127 -11.98 12.13 -6.63
CA PHE A 127 -13.17 11.61 -7.31
C PHE A 127 -13.43 10.13 -6.97
N ALA A 128 -12.37 9.32 -7.02
CA ALA A 128 -12.47 7.90 -6.75
C ALA A 128 -12.78 7.60 -5.28
N ASP A 129 -12.25 8.39 -4.35
CA ASP A 129 -12.56 8.28 -2.92
C ASP A 129 -14.02 8.66 -2.62
N LEU A 130 -14.57 9.70 -3.26
CA LEU A 130 -16.01 9.97 -3.19
C LEU A 130 -16.82 8.77 -3.69
N GLY A 131 -16.39 8.15 -4.79
CA GLY A 131 -17.03 6.94 -5.28
C GLY A 131 -16.98 5.79 -4.27
N ASP A 132 -15.89 5.63 -3.54
CA ASP A 132 -15.76 4.57 -2.54
C ASP A 132 -16.53 4.85 -1.25
N ILE A 133 -16.62 6.12 -0.84
CA ILE A 133 -17.53 6.59 0.22
C ILE A 133 -18.97 6.24 -0.16
N ILE A 134 -19.42 6.66 -1.35
CA ILE A 134 -20.80 6.45 -1.78
C ILE A 134 -21.12 4.97 -1.96
N ARG A 135 -20.18 4.15 -2.43
CA ARG A 135 -20.35 2.69 -2.56
C ARG A 135 -20.18 1.92 -1.24
N GLY A 136 -19.71 2.57 -0.18
CA GLY A 136 -19.54 1.95 1.14
C GLY A 136 -18.32 1.04 1.24
N ARG A 137 -17.30 1.30 0.41
CA ARG A 137 -16.04 0.55 0.36
C ARG A 137 -14.81 1.40 0.68
N ASP A 138 -15.02 2.60 1.21
CA ASP A 138 -13.94 3.46 1.72
C ASP A 138 -13.23 2.80 2.91
N LEU A 139 -11.90 2.81 2.91
CA LEU A 139 -11.05 2.16 3.90
C LEU A 139 -10.92 2.99 5.19
N TRP A 140 -11.26 4.29 5.19
CA TRP A 140 -11.25 5.11 6.39
C TRP A 140 -12.61 5.05 7.08
N ASP A 141 -12.76 4.12 8.03
CA ASP A 141 -14.07 3.76 8.60
C ASP A 141 -14.14 3.76 10.12
N LYS A 142 -13.06 4.18 10.76
CA LYS A 142 -12.97 4.26 12.21
C LYS A 142 -13.20 5.67 12.74
N ASP A 143 -13.07 6.70 11.91
CA ASP A 143 -13.35 8.07 12.33
C ASP A 143 -14.86 8.35 12.44
N ASP A 144 -15.22 9.30 13.29
CA ASP A 144 -16.61 9.62 13.58
C ASP A 144 -17.34 10.25 12.39
N GLY A 145 -16.63 11.02 11.55
CA GLY A 145 -17.19 11.63 10.35
C GLY A 145 -17.61 10.56 9.34
N SER A 146 -16.72 9.64 9.01
CA SER A 146 -17.01 8.55 8.07
C SER A 146 -18.08 7.60 8.60
N LYS A 147 -18.11 7.31 9.91
CA LYS A 147 -19.21 6.53 10.54
C LYS A 147 -20.56 7.21 10.42
N LYS A 148 -20.64 8.52 10.74
CA LYS A 148 -21.88 9.30 10.61
C LYS A 148 -22.35 9.35 9.17
N MET A 149 -21.45 9.63 8.25
CA MET A 149 -21.71 9.67 6.81
C MET A 149 -22.24 8.32 6.30
N GLU A 150 -21.62 7.20 6.69
CA GLU A 150 -22.11 5.86 6.33
C GLU A 150 -23.52 5.59 6.90
N GLY A 151 -23.78 6.03 8.13
CA GLY A 151 -25.12 5.98 8.73
C GLY A 151 -26.17 6.76 7.94
N HIS A 152 -25.84 7.98 7.47
CA HIS A 152 -26.71 8.77 6.61
C HIS A 152 -26.94 8.11 5.26
N LEU A 153 -25.87 7.63 4.60
CA LEU A 153 -25.95 6.96 3.31
C LEU A 153 -26.84 5.72 3.38
N LYS A 154 -26.70 4.89 4.42
CA LYS A 154 -27.61 3.74 4.64
C LYS A 154 -29.07 4.16 4.69
N LYS A 155 -29.41 5.21 5.45
CA LYS A 155 -30.79 5.73 5.55
C LYS A 155 -31.29 6.26 4.20
N ILE A 156 -30.45 7.02 3.48
CA ILE A 156 -30.80 7.62 2.19
C ILE A 156 -31.04 6.54 1.14
N PHE A 157 -30.14 5.56 1.00
CA PHE A 157 -30.31 4.47 0.03
C PHE A 157 -31.52 3.58 0.34
N GLY A 158 -31.89 3.41 1.62
CA GLY A 158 -33.15 2.78 2.00
C GLY A 158 -34.38 3.53 1.46
N LYS A 159 -34.39 4.87 1.52
CA LYS A 159 -35.47 5.70 0.96
C LYS A 159 -35.47 5.69 -0.58
N ILE A 160 -34.30 5.83 -1.20
CA ILE A 160 -34.16 5.73 -2.66
C ILE A 160 -34.74 4.40 -3.14
N LYS A 161 -34.40 3.27 -2.49
CA LYS A 161 -34.97 1.96 -2.82
C LYS A 161 -36.49 1.91 -2.70
N GLN A 162 -37.08 2.60 -1.71
CA GLN A 162 -38.53 2.65 -1.51
C GLN A 162 -39.25 3.43 -2.62
N GLU A 163 -38.61 4.46 -3.16
CA GLU A 163 -39.15 5.32 -4.23
C GLU A 163 -38.96 4.73 -5.64
N LEU A 164 -38.17 3.66 -5.80
CA LEU A 164 -37.99 3.00 -7.09
C LEU A 164 -39.29 2.30 -7.56
N PRO A 165 -39.58 2.31 -8.88
CA PRO A 165 -40.63 1.47 -9.46
C PRO A 165 -40.46 0.00 -9.10
N GLN A 166 -41.57 -0.72 -8.88
CA GLN A 166 -41.55 -2.09 -8.34
C GLN A 166 -40.64 -3.04 -9.15
N ASN A 167 -40.74 -3.00 -10.49
CA ASN A 167 -39.92 -3.81 -11.39
C ASN A 167 -38.40 -3.56 -11.29
N ILE A 168 -37.99 -2.37 -10.82
CA ILE A 168 -36.59 -2.04 -10.58
C ILE A 168 -36.19 -2.39 -9.14
N LYS A 169 -37.08 -2.13 -8.18
CA LYS A 169 -36.88 -2.46 -6.77
C LYS A 169 -36.60 -3.95 -6.56
N ASP A 170 -37.27 -4.82 -7.33
CA ASP A 170 -37.08 -6.27 -7.31
C ASP A 170 -35.66 -6.71 -7.69
N LYS A 171 -34.92 -5.92 -8.49
CA LYS A 171 -33.51 -6.20 -8.84
C LYS A 171 -32.58 -6.06 -7.63
N TYR A 172 -33.00 -5.32 -6.61
CA TYR A 172 -32.26 -5.08 -5.37
C TYR A 172 -32.92 -5.78 -4.17
N LYS A 173 -33.58 -6.91 -4.42
CA LYS A 173 -34.15 -7.73 -3.35
C LYS A 173 -33.04 -8.13 -2.36
N ASP A 174 -33.31 -7.98 -1.07
CA ASP A 174 -32.41 -8.29 0.05
C ASP A 174 -31.07 -7.51 0.06
N ASP A 175 -30.92 -6.47 -0.77
CA ASP A 175 -29.67 -5.69 -0.87
C ASP A 175 -29.33 -4.93 0.44
N GLU A 176 -30.32 -4.63 1.27
CA GLU A 176 -30.20 -4.08 2.64
C GLU A 176 -29.40 -4.99 3.59
N ASN A 177 -29.39 -6.30 3.32
CA ASN A 177 -28.72 -7.32 4.13
C ASN A 177 -27.30 -7.62 3.63
N LYS A 178 -26.87 -7.02 2.51
CA LYS A 178 -25.49 -7.15 2.03
C LYS A 178 -24.54 -6.31 2.89
N THR A 179 -23.25 -6.57 2.75
CA THR A 179 -22.18 -5.81 3.40
C THR A 179 -21.37 -5.06 2.31
N PRO A 180 -21.42 -3.72 2.27
CA PRO A 180 -22.27 -2.83 3.06
C PRO A 180 -23.76 -2.91 2.64
N PRO A 181 -24.71 -2.42 3.47
CA PRO A 181 -26.11 -2.37 3.10
C PRO A 181 -26.34 -1.57 1.81
N TYR A 182 -27.24 -2.08 0.98
CA TYR A 182 -27.58 -1.56 -0.34
C TYR A 182 -26.38 -1.55 -1.32
N LYS A 183 -25.43 -2.48 -1.16
CA LYS A 183 -24.19 -2.53 -1.96
C LYS A 183 -24.44 -2.38 -3.46
N GLN A 184 -25.35 -3.18 -4.02
CA GLN A 184 -25.58 -3.20 -5.46
C GLN A 184 -26.27 -1.92 -5.92
N LEU A 185 -27.28 -1.45 -5.18
CA LEU A 185 -27.94 -0.19 -5.47
C LEU A 185 -26.96 1.00 -5.42
N ARG A 186 -26.02 1.01 -4.47
CA ARG A 186 -24.99 2.06 -4.35
C ARG A 186 -23.99 2.03 -5.50
N GLU A 187 -23.58 0.84 -5.95
CA GLU A 187 -22.71 0.65 -7.12
C GLU A 187 -23.36 1.13 -8.42
N ASP A 188 -24.63 0.76 -8.65
CA ASP A 188 -25.40 1.19 -9.81
C ASP A 188 -25.70 2.69 -9.76
N TRP A 189 -26.03 3.23 -8.59
CA TRP A 189 -26.23 4.67 -8.39
C TRP A 189 -24.96 5.45 -8.72
N TRP A 190 -23.79 5.03 -8.23
CA TRP A 190 -22.53 5.69 -8.56
C TRP A 190 -22.28 5.61 -10.07
N THR A 191 -22.46 4.44 -10.68
CA THR A 191 -22.26 4.25 -12.13
C THR A 191 -23.15 5.18 -12.97
N ALA A 192 -24.41 5.36 -12.58
CA ALA A 192 -25.36 6.25 -13.25
C ALA A 192 -24.98 7.74 -13.09
N ASN A 193 -24.36 8.12 -11.98
CA ASN A 193 -24.18 9.53 -11.60
C ASN A 193 -22.73 10.05 -11.68
N ARG A 194 -21.72 9.17 -11.72
CA ARG A 194 -20.28 9.50 -11.67
C ARG A 194 -19.85 10.51 -12.74
N ARG A 195 -20.49 10.51 -13.91
CA ARG A 195 -20.22 11.50 -14.98
C ARG A 195 -20.58 12.93 -14.56
N GLN A 196 -21.69 13.11 -13.83
CA GLN A 196 -22.11 14.42 -13.35
C GLN A 196 -21.22 14.90 -12.20
N VAL A 197 -20.84 14.00 -11.29
CA VAL A 197 -19.88 14.28 -10.22
C VAL A 197 -18.52 14.69 -10.81
N TRP A 198 -18.03 13.98 -11.83
CA TRP A 198 -16.78 14.33 -12.51
C TRP A 198 -16.88 15.67 -13.24
N LYS A 199 -18.03 15.96 -13.88
CA LYS A 199 -18.29 17.27 -14.47
C LYS A 199 -18.19 18.38 -13.43
N ALA A 200 -18.73 18.18 -12.22
CA ALA A 200 -18.63 19.14 -11.12
C ALA A 200 -17.17 19.45 -10.74
N MET A 201 -16.33 18.42 -10.58
CA MET A 201 -14.90 18.61 -10.29
C MET A 201 -14.18 19.35 -11.43
N LYS A 202 -14.50 19.03 -12.69
CA LYS A 202 -13.92 19.73 -13.85
C LYS A 202 -14.34 21.20 -13.92
N CYS A 203 -15.51 21.58 -13.40
CA CYS A 203 -15.91 22.99 -13.35
C CYS A 203 -14.89 23.83 -12.56
N ALA A 204 -14.31 23.28 -11.50
CA ALA A 204 -13.28 23.94 -10.68
C ALA A 204 -11.95 24.16 -11.43
N LEU A 205 -11.71 23.41 -12.51
CA LEU A 205 -10.47 23.45 -13.30
C LEU A 205 -10.55 24.34 -14.54
N LYS A 206 -11.76 24.75 -14.96
CA LYS A 206 -11.98 25.45 -16.23
C LYS A 206 -11.22 26.78 -16.32
N SER A 207 -11.06 27.49 -15.21
CA SER A 207 -10.36 28.78 -15.18
C SER A 207 -8.86 28.67 -15.50
N ASP A 208 -8.26 27.50 -15.28
CA ASP A 208 -6.80 27.35 -15.28
C ASP A 208 -6.28 26.58 -16.51
N ASN A 209 -7.16 26.26 -17.47
CA ASN A 209 -6.86 25.47 -18.67
C ASN A 209 -6.17 24.11 -18.37
N ILE A 210 -6.44 23.53 -17.20
CA ILE A 210 -5.86 22.24 -16.79
C ILE A 210 -6.65 21.11 -17.45
N GLN A 211 -6.00 20.43 -18.40
CA GLN A 211 -6.63 19.34 -19.14
C GLN A 211 -6.37 17.99 -18.48
N CYS A 212 -7.20 17.63 -17.50
CA CYS A 212 -7.22 16.27 -16.95
C CYS A 212 -7.95 15.32 -17.92
N ARG A 213 -7.27 14.96 -19.03
CA ARG A 213 -7.82 14.16 -20.14
C ARG A 213 -8.04 12.67 -19.81
N MET A 214 -7.52 12.19 -18.68
CA MET A 214 -7.57 10.78 -18.30
C MET A 214 -8.91 10.39 -17.66
N THR A 215 -9.34 9.15 -17.89
CA THR A 215 -10.50 8.55 -17.25
C THR A 215 -10.33 8.51 -15.73
N PRO A 216 -11.40 8.73 -14.94
CA PRO A 216 -11.29 8.71 -13.48
C PRO A 216 -10.96 7.32 -12.94
N ASP A 217 -10.23 7.27 -11.82
CA ASP A 217 -9.62 6.06 -11.25
C ASP A 217 -10.58 5.23 -10.37
N ASP A 218 -11.87 5.54 -10.36
CA ASP A 218 -12.86 4.92 -9.46
C ASP A 218 -13.20 3.46 -9.78
N CYS A 219 -12.60 2.89 -10.82
CA CYS A 219 -12.58 1.45 -11.11
C CYS A 219 -11.41 0.71 -10.43
N ILE A 220 -10.31 1.40 -10.11
CA ILE A 220 -9.15 0.82 -9.42
C ILE A 220 -9.48 0.73 -7.93
N PRO A 221 -9.27 -0.40 -7.24
CA PRO A 221 -9.50 -0.53 -5.80
C PRO A 221 -8.75 0.51 -4.95
N GLN A 222 -9.38 1.02 -3.90
CA GLN A 222 -8.86 2.13 -3.11
C GLN A 222 -7.46 1.89 -2.55
N ARG A 223 -7.18 0.69 -2.04
CA ARG A 223 -5.87 0.32 -1.51
C ARG A 223 -4.75 0.55 -2.52
N LEU A 224 -4.96 0.13 -3.77
CA LEU A 224 -3.97 0.29 -4.84
C LEU A 224 -3.79 1.77 -5.22
N ARG A 225 -4.88 2.54 -5.25
CA ARG A 225 -4.80 3.99 -5.50
C ARG A 225 -4.04 4.73 -4.40
N TRP A 226 -4.31 4.41 -3.13
CA TRP A 226 -3.60 5.03 -2.01
C TRP A 226 -2.12 4.63 -1.97
N MET A 227 -1.78 3.38 -2.31
CA MET A 227 -0.38 2.96 -2.48
C MET A 227 0.31 3.75 -3.60
N THR A 228 -0.40 3.99 -4.70
CA THR A 228 0.09 4.81 -5.83
C THR A 228 0.30 6.26 -5.43
N GLU A 229 -0.69 6.87 -4.76
CA GLU A 229 -0.57 8.22 -4.21
C GLU A 229 0.59 8.31 -3.21
N TRP A 230 0.76 7.31 -2.34
CA TRP A 230 1.84 7.25 -1.38
C TRP A 230 3.22 7.29 -2.05
N ALA A 231 3.42 6.51 -3.12
CA ALA A 231 4.68 6.48 -3.87
C ALA A 231 5.00 7.84 -4.52
N GLU A 232 3.99 8.54 -5.05
CA GLU A 232 4.15 9.91 -5.58
C GLU A 232 4.61 10.89 -4.48
N TRP A 233 3.95 10.86 -3.32
CA TRP A 233 4.26 11.78 -2.21
C TRP A 233 5.61 11.48 -1.56
N TYR A 234 5.95 10.20 -1.42
CA TYR A 234 7.26 9.75 -0.99
C TYR A 234 8.34 10.32 -1.90
N CYS A 235 8.19 10.20 -3.21
CA CYS A 235 9.19 10.68 -4.15
C CYS A 235 9.40 12.19 -4.11
N LYS A 236 8.32 12.98 -3.91
CA LYS A 236 8.44 14.42 -3.67
C LYS A 236 9.26 14.71 -2.40
N TYR A 237 9.01 13.95 -1.34
CA TYR A 237 9.75 14.09 -0.08
C TYR A 237 11.21 13.69 -0.22
N GLN A 238 11.48 12.54 -0.84
CA GLN A 238 12.80 12.03 -1.13
C GLN A 238 13.62 13.04 -1.96
N SER A 239 13.02 13.66 -2.97
CA SER A 239 13.69 14.70 -3.76
C SER A 239 14.11 15.90 -2.92
N GLN A 240 13.22 16.40 -2.04
CA GLN A 240 13.57 17.52 -1.14
C GLN A 240 14.72 17.16 -0.19
N LYS A 241 14.68 15.94 0.38
CA LYS A 241 15.75 15.46 1.26
C LYS A 241 17.07 15.21 0.53
N TYR A 242 17.01 14.76 -0.72
CA TYR A 242 18.18 14.62 -1.56
C TYR A 242 18.81 15.98 -1.87
N ASP A 243 18.02 17.01 -2.17
CA ASP A 243 18.55 18.36 -2.44
C ASP A 243 19.17 18.99 -1.18
N GLU A 244 18.56 18.79 -0.01
CA GLU A 244 19.15 19.14 1.29
C GLU A 244 20.51 18.46 1.48
N LEU A 245 20.58 17.14 1.26
CA LEU A 245 21.82 16.35 1.34
C LEU A 245 22.89 16.85 0.37
N LYS A 246 22.52 17.06 -0.90
CA LYS A 246 23.42 17.56 -1.95
C LYS A 246 24.03 18.91 -1.58
N LYS A 247 23.22 19.82 -1.04
CA LYS A 247 23.71 21.14 -0.58
C LYS A 247 24.76 20.99 0.52
N GLN A 248 24.43 20.22 1.56
CA GLN A 248 25.30 20.06 2.74
C GLN A 248 26.57 19.25 2.46
N CYS A 249 26.52 18.33 1.48
CA CYS A 249 27.66 17.50 1.11
C CYS A 249 28.51 18.05 -0.03
N SER A 250 28.13 19.16 -0.65
CA SER A 250 28.83 19.72 -1.84
C SER A 250 30.33 19.94 -1.60
N GLN A 251 30.70 20.57 -0.50
CA GLN A 251 32.11 20.82 -0.14
C GLN A 251 32.85 19.52 0.17
N CYS A 252 32.23 18.61 0.92
CA CYS A 252 32.84 17.33 1.26
C CYS A 252 33.10 16.48 0.00
N LYS A 253 32.11 16.40 -0.91
CA LYS A 253 32.22 15.68 -2.18
C LYS A 253 33.31 16.22 -3.11
N SER A 254 33.67 17.49 -2.98
CA SER A 254 34.76 18.11 -3.75
C SER A 254 36.16 17.72 -3.27
N LYS A 255 36.28 17.05 -2.11
CA LYS A 255 37.55 16.55 -1.60
C LYS A 255 37.91 15.24 -2.32
N GLY A 256 38.67 15.36 -3.41
CA GLY A 256 38.93 14.24 -4.31
C GLY A 256 37.68 13.86 -5.12
N LYS A 257 37.61 12.62 -5.59
CA LYS A 257 36.44 12.13 -6.30
C LYS A 257 35.38 11.71 -5.28
N ASP A 258 34.20 12.33 -5.32
CA ASP A 258 33.05 12.01 -4.46
C ASP A 258 33.33 12.03 -2.93
N GLY A 259 34.37 12.74 -2.47
CA GLY A 259 34.76 12.79 -1.07
C GLY A 259 35.79 11.74 -0.65
N GLU A 260 36.45 11.07 -1.58
CA GLU A 260 37.57 10.15 -1.30
C GLU A 260 38.72 10.79 -0.50
N GLY A 261 39.01 12.07 -0.77
CA GLY A 261 40.10 12.82 -0.11
C GLY A 261 39.75 13.37 1.27
N CYS A 262 38.57 13.06 1.80
CA CYS A 262 38.13 13.54 3.10
C CYS A 262 38.55 12.56 4.23
N THR A 263 38.78 13.11 5.42
CA THR A 263 39.22 12.35 6.60
C THR A 263 38.46 12.81 7.84
N GLN A 264 38.65 12.13 8.98
CA GLN A 264 38.07 12.57 10.25
C GLN A 264 38.47 14.00 10.66
N LYS A 265 39.60 14.51 10.14
CA LYS A 265 40.07 15.88 10.43
C LYS A 265 39.46 16.93 9.49
N THR A 266 38.68 16.52 8.49
CA THR A 266 38.05 17.41 7.52
C THR A 266 36.77 18.00 8.12
N GLN A 267 36.90 19.05 8.93
CA GLN A 267 35.77 19.70 9.62
C GLN A 267 34.66 20.17 8.67
N GLU A 268 35.01 20.54 7.44
CA GLU A 268 34.08 20.93 6.36
C GLU A 268 33.10 19.80 5.97
N CYS A 269 33.40 18.54 6.31
CA CYS A 269 32.53 17.38 6.06
C CYS A 269 31.55 17.09 7.19
N THR A 270 31.65 17.75 8.35
CA THR A 270 30.74 17.53 9.49
C THR A 270 29.27 17.79 9.13
N PRO A 271 28.91 18.89 8.42
CA PRO A 271 27.52 19.10 7.98
C PRO A 271 27.01 18.01 7.02
N CYS A 272 27.90 17.45 6.20
CA CYS A 272 27.55 16.36 5.29
C CYS A 272 27.14 15.10 6.06
N LYS A 273 27.91 14.72 7.08
CA LYS A 273 27.59 13.55 7.92
C LYS A 273 26.22 13.69 8.58
N ALA A 274 25.96 14.83 9.22
CA ALA A 274 24.66 15.10 9.83
C ALA A 274 23.51 15.05 8.80
N ALA A 275 23.74 15.55 7.58
CA ALA A 275 22.77 15.47 6.51
C ALA A 275 22.55 14.03 6.01
N CYS A 276 23.60 13.20 5.94
CA CYS A 276 23.49 11.78 5.59
C CYS A 276 22.67 11.00 6.62
N ASP A 277 22.93 11.21 7.91
CA ASP A 277 22.22 10.54 9.00
C ASP A 277 20.75 10.96 9.04
N LYS A 278 20.47 12.26 8.84
CA LYS A 278 19.11 12.77 8.71
C LYS A 278 18.39 12.21 7.49
N TYR A 279 19.07 12.14 6.34
CA TYR A 279 18.50 11.52 5.13
C TYR A 279 18.15 10.05 5.40
N LYS A 280 19.06 9.30 6.03
CA LYS A 280 18.84 7.89 6.42
C LYS A 280 17.59 7.75 7.28
N GLU A 281 17.51 8.48 8.40
CA GLU A 281 16.40 8.41 9.34
C GLU A 281 15.05 8.71 8.66
N GLU A 282 15.01 9.73 7.82
CA GLU A 282 13.80 10.14 7.12
C GLU A 282 13.36 9.10 6.07
N ILE A 283 14.29 8.55 5.28
CA ILE A 283 13.94 7.51 4.29
C ILE A 283 13.49 6.21 4.95
N GLN A 284 14.10 5.81 6.07
CA GLN A 284 13.69 4.60 6.82
C GLN A 284 12.24 4.69 7.34
N LYS A 285 11.77 5.87 7.74
CA LYS A 285 10.36 6.07 8.15
C LYS A 285 9.39 5.71 7.02
N TRP A 286 9.69 6.10 5.79
CA TRP A 286 8.88 5.78 4.61
C TRP A 286 9.07 4.33 4.16
N GLN A 287 10.29 3.81 4.20
CA GLN A 287 10.58 2.42 3.83
C GLN A 287 9.78 1.41 4.67
N ARG A 288 9.62 1.67 5.98
CA ARG A 288 8.77 0.83 6.85
C ARG A 288 7.32 0.78 6.37
N GLN A 289 6.76 1.92 5.95
CA GLN A 289 5.39 1.95 5.42
C GLN A 289 5.28 1.21 4.09
N TRP A 290 6.27 1.41 3.20
CA TRP A 290 6.35 0.69 1.93
C TRP A 290 6.38 -0.83 2.13
N ASN A 291 7.21 -1.32 3.05
CA ASN A 291 7.31 -2.76 3.32
C ASN A 291 5.98 -3.35 3.77
N ASN A 292 5.23 -2.66 4.64
CA ASN A 292 3.90 -3.11 5.07
C ASN A 292 2.89 -3.15 3.90
N MET A 293 2.89 -2.12 3.04
CA MET A 293 2.04 -2.12 1.85
C MET A 293 2.43 -3.21 0.84
N LEU A 294 3.73 -3.46 0.67
CA LEU A 294 4.26 -4.50 -0.21
C LEU A 294 3.78 -5.88 0.23
N VAL A 295 3.86 -6.18 1.53
CA VAL A 295 3.39 -7.45 2.09
C VAL A 295 1.90 -7.63 1.81
N GLN A 296 1.08 -6.62 2.10
CA GLN A 296 -0.35 -6.69 1.87
C GLN A 296 -0.69 -6.83 0.37
N TYR A 297 0.02 -6.12 -0.51
CA TYR A 297 -0.12 -6.25 -1.96
C TYR A 297 0.11 -7.70 -2.40
N LEU A 298 1.22 -8.31 -1.97
CA LEU A 298 1.57 -9.67 -2.33
C LEU A 298 0.52 -10.67 -1.85
N MET A 299 0.08 -10.56 -0.59
CA MET A 299 -0.97 -11.44 -0.05
C MET A 299 -2.26 -11.39 -0.89
N LEU A 300 -2.69 -10.18 -1.28
CA LEU A 300 -3.91 -9.99 -2.07
C LEU A 300 -3.73 -10.47 -3.52
N TYR A 301 -2.56 -10.24 -4.13
CA TYR A 301 -2.25 -10.68 -5.49
C TYR A 301 -2.22 -12.21 -5.61
N TYR A 302 -1.56 -12.90 -4.68
CA TYR A 302 -1.53 -14.37 -4.66
C TYR A 302 -2.86 -14.96 -4.21
N GLY A 303 -3.60 -14.27 -3.33
CA GLY A 303 -4.97 -14.63 -2.98
C GLY A 303 -5.85 -14.78 -4.23
N ALA A 304 -5.73 -13.87 -5.20
CA ALA A 304 -6.49 -13.91 -6.44
C ALA A 304 -6.23 -15.18 -7.27
N ASN A 305 -4.98 -15.64 -7.40
CA ASN A 305 -4.61 -16.83 -8.16
C ASN A 305 -5.28 -18.11 -7.63
N THR A 306 -5.43 -18.21 -6.32
CA THR A 306 -5.95 -19.43 -5.67
C THR A 306 -7.47 -19.56 -5.66
N THR A 307 -8.20 -18.49 -5.98
CA THR A 307 -9.68 -18.50 -6.11
C THR A 307 -10.15 -18.99 -7.49
N ALA A 308 -9.22 -19.22 -8.43
CA ALA A 308 -9.53 -19.62 -9.80
C ALA A 308 -10.05 -21.06 -9.95
N PRO A 309 -9.59 -22.08 -9.18
CA PRO A 309 -10.09 -23.46 -9.33
C PRO A 309 -11.34 -23.80 -8.51
N HIS A 310 -11.59 -23.12 -7.37
CA HIS A 310 -12.60 -23.56 -6.37
C HIS A 310 -13.74 -22.56 -6.09
N GLY A 311 -13.86 -21.50 -6.88
CA GLY A 311 -14.89 -20.47 -6.69
C GLY A 311 -14.62 -19.56 -5.49
N ILE A 312 -15.28 -18.40 -5.49
CA ILE A 312 -15.10 -17.32 -4.50
C ILE A 312 -15.40 -17.78 -3.06
N ASN A 313 -16.24 -18.79 -2.87
CA ASN A 313 -16.84 -19.13 -1.58
C ASN A 313 -15.95 -19.92 -0.60
N SER A 314 -14.86 -20.57 -1.04
CA SER A 314 -14.02 -21.37 -0.13
C SER A 314 -12.95 -20.54 0.61
N TYR A 315 -12.62 -19.34 0.13
CA TYR A 315 -11.48 -18.54 0.62
C TYR A 315 -11.83 -17.13 1.12
N VAL A 316 -13.07 -16.69 0.94
CA VAL A 316 -13.60 -15.38 1.35
C VAL A 316 -13.58 -15.16 2.88
N GLY A 317 -13.42 -16.20 3.70
CA GLY A 317 -13.34 -16.06 5.16
C GLY A 317 -12.04 -15.42 5.69
N ALA A 318 -10.94 -15.46 4.93
CA ALA A 318 -9.63 -14.95 5.37
C ALA A 318 -9.31 -13.54 4.85
N VAL A 319 -10.03 -13.04 3.84
CA VAL A 319 -9.85 -11.70 3.27
C VAL A 319 -10.93 -10.78 3.81
N GLY A 320 -10.53 -9.68 4.45
CA GLY A 320 -11.48 -8.68 4.97
C GLY A 320 -12.41 -8.15 3.86
N GLU A 321 -13.66 -7.85 4.21
CA GLU A 321 -14.69 -7.40 3.25
C GLU A 321 -14.23 -6.26 2.34
N LYS A 322 -13.42 -5.33 2.88
CA LYS A 322 -12.91 -4.17 2.14
C LYS A 322 -11.75 -4.46 1.21
N ASP A 323 -11.11 -5.62 1.36
CA ASP A 323 -10.01 -6.08 0.51
C ASP A 323 -10.48 -7.00 -0.63
N LYS A 324 -11.73 -7.49 -0.59
CA LYS A 324 -12.32 -8.29 -1.68
C LYS A 324 -12.25 -7.60 -3.05
N PRO A 325 -12.54 -6.28 -3.20
CA PRO A 325 -12.41 -5.62 -4.49
C PRO A 325 -10.99 -5.65 -5.05
N VAL A 326 -9.95 -5.71 -4.20
CA VAL A 326 -8.55 -5.81 -4.64
C VAL A 326 -8.28 -7.20 -5.23
N VAL A 327 -8.76 -8.25 -4.56
CA VAL A 327 -8.64 -9.64 -5.04
C VAL A 327 -9.38 -9.83 -6.36
N GLU A 328 -10.60 -9.31 -6.47
CA GLU A 328 -11.38 -9.36 -7.71
C GLU A 328 -10.68 -8.63 -8.86
N PHE A 329 -10.10 -7.45 -8.58
CA PHE A 329 -9.33 -6.70 -9.57
C PHE A 329 -8.11 -7.48 -10.06
N PHE A 330 -7.32 -8.07 -9.15
CA PHE A 330 -6.16 -8.86 -9.54
C PHE A 330 -6.54 -10.12 -10.32
N LYS A 331 -7.67 -10.75 -10.00
CA LYS A 331 -8.18 -11.91 -10.74
C LYS A 331 -8.46 -11.56 -12.20
N GLU A 332 -9.19 -10.47 -12.47
CA GLU A 332 -9.44 -10.03 -13.85
C GLU A 332 -8.15 -9.55 -14.53
N LEU A 333 -7.26 -8.86 -13.81
CA LEU A 333 -5.95 -8.47 -14.35
C LEU A 333 -5.12 -9.68 -14.80
N GLN A 334 -5.02 -10.71 -13.95
CA GLN A 334 -4.30 -11.95 -14.24
C GLN A 334 -4.91 -12.71 -15.42
N LYS A 335 -6.24 -12.72 -15.52
CA LYS A 335 -6.97 -13.31 -16.66
C LYS A 335 -6.66 -12.58 -17.96
N GLU A 336 -6.66 -11.24 -17.96
CA GLU A 336 -6.32 -10.44 -19.14
C GLU A 336 -4.85 -10.61 -19.56
N ILE A 337 -3.93 -10.72 -18.59
CA ILE A 337 -2.53 -11.03 -18.86
C ILE A 337 -2.42 -12.38 -19.60
N LYS A 338 -3.02 -13.45 -19.05
CA LYS A 338 -3.02 -14.78 -19.68
C LYS A 338 -3.63 -14.77 -21.09
N ASN A 339 -4.72 -14.03 -21.28
CA ASN A 339 -5.35 -13.86 -22.59
C ASN A 339 -4.41 -13.16 -23.59
N SER A 340 -3.63 -12.18 -23.14
CA SER A 340 -2.68 -11.46 -23.99
C SER A 340 -1.48 -12.30 -24.41
N ASP A 341 -0.96 -13.16 -23.51
CA ASP A 341 0.21 -14.01 -23.80
C ASP A 341 -0.09 -15.08 -24.85
N SER A 342 -1.32 -15.58 -24.90
CA SER A 342 -1.78 -16.54 -25.93
C SER A 342 -1.72 -16.00 -27.37
N LYS A 343 -1.61 -14.67 -27.56
CA LYS A 343 -1.60 -13.99 -28.87
C LYS A 343 -0.19 -13.58 -29.34
N ARG A 344 0.85 -13.78 -28.52
CA ARG A 344 2.22 -13.39 -28.88
C ARG A 344 2.87 -14.50 -29.74
N PRO A 345 3.49 -14.20 -30.89
CA PRO A 345 4.25 -15.20 -31.64
C PRO A 345 5.32 -15.80 -30.73
N LYS A 346 5.34 -17.13 -30.58
CA LYS A 346 6.42 -17.85 -29.87
C LYS A 346 7.72 -17.65 -30.63
N ARG A 347 8.43 -16.52 -30.41
CA ARG A 347 9.83 -16.42 -30.81
C ARG A 347 10.61 -17.40 -29.93
N SER A 348 11.35 -18.26 -30.61
CA SER A 348 12.19 -19.33 -30.08
C SER A 348 13.08 -18.86 -28.91
N ILE A 349 12.59 -19.07 -27.70
CA ILE A 349 13.40 -19.19 -26.50
C ILE A 349 13.15 -20.61 -26.00
N GLY A 350 14.22 -21.37 -25.81
CA GLY A 350 14.19 -22.78 -25.40
C GLY A 350 13.28 -22.98 -24.19
N GLY A 351 12.51 -24.05 -24.23
CA GLY A 351 11.39 -24.30 -23.33
C GLY A 351 11.76 -24.24 -21.85
N THR A 352 11.18 -23.28 -21.15
CA THR A 352 10.69 -23.43 -19.79
C THR A 352 9.27 -22.85 -19.76
N THR A 353 8.31 -23.67 -19.31
CA THR A 353 6.89 -23.31 -19.18
C THR A 353 6.65 -22.44 -17.95
N THR A 354 7.45 -21.39 -17.75
CA THR A 354 7.22 -20.44 -16.65
C THR A 354 6.04 -19.54 -17.03
N ASP A 355 5.04 -19.49 -16.14
CA ASP A 355 3.96 -18.50 -16.19
C ASP A 355 4.56 -17.12 -16.55
N PRO A 356 3.91 -16.34 -17.44
CA PRO A 356 4.43 -15.06 -17.88
C PRO A 356 4.67 -14.15 -16.66
N THR A 357 5.93 -13.80 -16.42
CA THR A 357 6.33 -12.86 -15.35
C THR A 357 5.77 -11.49 -15.68
N THR A 358 4.59 -11.19 -15.14
CA THR A 358 3.94 -9.89 -15.27
C THR A 358 4.56 -8.88 -14.31
N PRO A 359 4.78 -7.61 -14.71
CA PRO A 359 5.21 -6.55 -13.81
C PRO A 359 4.29 -6.37 -12.60
N TYR A 360 3.02 -6.78 -12.71
CA TYR A 360 2.03 -6.63 -11.66
C TYR A 360 2.13 -7.67 -10.54
N ASN A 361 3.04 -8.65 -10.62
CA ASN A 361 3.24 -9.61 -9.53
C ASN A 361 3.96 -9.02 -8.29
N THR A 362 4.47 -7.80 -8.40
CA THR A 362 5.11 -7.06 -7.30
C THR A 362 4.53 -5.66 -7.16
N ALA A 363 4.51 -5.13 -5.94
CA ALA A 363 4.09 -3.75 -5.69
C ALA A 363 4.99 -2.74 -6.40
N ALA A 364 6.30 -2.99 -6.45
CA ALA A 364 7.25 -2.15 -7.17
C ALA A 364 6.96 -2.12 -8.67
N GLY A 365 6.73 -3.28 -9.30
CA GLY A 365 6.38 -3.35 -10.70
C GLY A 365 5.02 -2.70 -11.01
N TYR A 366 4.01 -2.89 -10.14
CA TYR A 366 2.74 -2.15 -10.22
C TYR A 366 2.95 -0.64 -10.22
N ILE A 367 3.72 -0.10 -9.26
CA ILE A 367 4.00 1.33 -9.19
C ILE A 367 4.66 1.85 -10.47
N HIS A 368 5.62 1.11 -11.03
CA HIS A 368 6.28 1.52 -12.26
C HIS A 368 5.40 1.45 -13.52
N GLN A 369 4.37 0.59 -13.53
CA GLN A 369 3.37 0.59 -14.60
C GLN A 369 2.38 1.76 -14.46
N GLU A 370 1.89 2.00 -13.24
CA GLU A 370 0.84 2.99 -12.99
C GLU A 370 1.37 4.43 -12.84
N LEU A 371 2.64 4.59 -12.48
CA LEU A 371 3.33 5.88 -12.37
C LEU A 371 4.53 5.95 -13.31
N GLN A 372 4.27 6.30 -14.57
CA GLN A 372 5.32 6.52 -15.59
C GLN A 372 6.43 7.50 -15.14
N GLN A 373 6.11 8.46 -14.28
CA GLN A 373 7.05 9.37 -13.63
C GLN A 373 6.77 9.43 -12.13
N VAL A 374 7.51 8.65 -11.35
CA VAL A 374 7.39 8.58 -9.89
C VAL A 374 7.82 9.87 -9.19
N GLY A 375 8.76 10.62 -9.78
CA GLY A 375 9.18 11.95 -9.30
C GLY A 375 10.32 11.96 -8.28
N CYS A 376 10.93 10.81 -7.98
CA CYS A 376 12.11 10.71 -7.11
C CYS A 376 13.35 11.30 -7.82
N ASN A 377 14.34 11.73 -7.04
CA ASN A 377 15.62 12.24 -7.55
C ASN A 377 16.71 11.16 -7.42
N THR A 378 17.24 10.72 -8.57
CA THR A 378 18.28 9.68 -8.73
C THR A 378 17.86 8.27 -8.31
N GLN A 379 17.28 8.11 -7.13
CA GLN A 379 16.80 6.86 -6.55
C GLN A 379 15.34 6.62 -6.98
N THR A 380 15.14 6.18 -8.22
CA THR A 380 13.82 6.14 -8.86
C THR A 380 13.14 4.79 -8.83
N GLU A 381 13.79 3.72 -8.37
CA GLU A 381 13.32 2.35 -8.56
C GLU A 381 12.92 1.69 -7.23
N PHE A 382 11.68 1.22 -7.10
CA PHE A 382 11.17 0.65 -5.85
C PHE A 382 11.60 -0.80 -5.57
N CYS A 383 12.35 -1.44 -6.47
CA CYS A 383 12.99 -2.74 -6.27
C CYS A 383 14.46 -2.56 -5.87
N ASP A 384 14.89 -3.30 -4.85
CA ASP A 384 16.25 -3.27 -4.30
C ASP A 384 17.25 -4.03 -5.18
N LYS A 385 16.76 -4.97 -5.98
CA LYS A 385 17.53 -5.73 -6.98
C LYS A 385 17.26 -5.24 -8.38
N LYS A 386 18.30 -5.25 -9.22
CA LYS A 386 18.23 -4.82 -10.61
C LYS A 386 17.18 -5.65 -11.36
N ASN A 387 16.31 -4.98 -12.12
CA ASN A 387 15.18 -5.61 -12.82
C ASN A 387 14.20 -6.40 -11.92
N GLY A 388 14.24 -6.20 -10.60
CA GLY A 388 13.45 -7.00 -9.66
C GLY A 388 13.89 -8.47 -9.57
N ASP A 389 15.14 -8.77 -9.91
CA ASP A 389 15.70 -10.12 -9.85
C ASP A 389 15.71 -10.66 -8.41
N THR A 390 15.08 -11.82 -8.21
CA THR A 390 14.97 -12.49 -6.90
C THR A 390 16.01 -13.60 -6.71
N SER A 391 16.91 -13.80 -7.68
CA SER A 391 17.95 -14.82 -7.62
C SER A 391 18.99 -14.54 -6.53
N SER A 392 19.65 -15.59 -6.05
CA SER A 392 20.72 -15.46 -5.06
C SER A 392 21.96 -14.74 -5.60
N THR A 393 22.07 -14.56 -6.92
CA THR A 393 23.14 -13.82 -7.60
C THR A 393 22.70 -12.42 -8.04
N ALA A 394 21.50 -11.98 -7.63
CA ALA A 394 20.92 -10.72 -8.06
C ALA A 394 21.78 -9.52 -7.62
N THR A 395 22.09 -8.67 -8.60
CA THR A 395 22.86 -7.43 -8.37
C THR A 395 21.99 -6.38 -7.68
N ASN A 396 22.61 -5.64 -6.75
CA ASN A 396 21.96 -4.51 -6.08
C ASN A 396 21.62 -3.40 -7.07
N ASN A 397 20.53 -2.72 -6.80
CA ASN A 397 20.05 -1.62 -7.62
C ASN A 397 20.57 -0.27 -7.10
N ASP A 398 21.48 0.35 -7.85
CA ASP A 398 22.02 1.69 -7.53
C ASP A 398 20.95 2.81 -7.59
N LYS A 399 19.79 2.53 -8.20
CA LYS A 399 18.64 3.45 -8.27
C LYS A 399 17.55 3.10 -7.26
N TYR A 400 17.82 2.20 -6.30
CA TYR A 400 16.83 1.81 -5.31
C TYR A 400 16.31 3.02 -4.53
N ALA A 401 14.99 3.19 -4.51
CA ALA A 401 14.30 4.36 -4.00
C ALA A 401 14.69 4.66 -2.53
N PHE A 402 14.83 3.60 -1.73
CA PHE A 402 15.15 3.68 -0.31
C PHE A 402 16.63 3.48 0.01
N MET A 403 17.54 3.61 -0.97
CA MET A 403 18.97 3.40 -0.77
C MET A 403 19.58 4.42 0.21
N GLN A 404 20.45 3.94 1.09
CA GLN A 404 21.02 4.75 2.18
C GLN A 404 22.51 4.42 2.37
N PRO A 405 23.43 5.37 2.11
CA PRO A 405 23.20 6.66 1.48
C PRO A 405 22.87 6.54 -0.02
N PRO A 406 22.45 7.62 -0.69
CA PRO A 406 22.29 7.64 -2.15
C PRO A 406 23.59 7.31 -2.88
N LYS A 407 23.48 6.83 -4.13
CA LYS A 407 24.64 6.45 -4.94
C LYS A 407 25.59 7.65 -5.10
N GLY A 408 26.88 7.42 -4.88
CA GLY A 408 27.91 8.46 -4.96
C GLY A 408 28.02 9.33 -3.71
N TYR A 409 27.37 8.97 -2.60
CA TYR A 409 27.54 9.63 -1.30
C TYR A 409 28.22 8.72 -0.27
N GLU A 410 28.55 7.48 -0.63
CA GLU A 410 29.16 6.49 0.25
C GLU A 410 30.43 7.06 0.89
N GLN A 411 31.28 7.70 0.08
CA GLN A 411 32.53 8.25 0.56
C GLN A 411 32.30 9.51 1.42
N ALA A 412 31.49 10.45 0.97
CA ALA A 412 31.21 11.67 1.73
C ALA A 412 30.51 11.39 3.08
N CYS A 413 29.61 10.40 3.14
CA CYS A 413 28.87 10.03 4.35
C CYS A 413 29.69 9.21 5.37
N SER A 414 30.81 8.61 4.95
CA SER A 414 31.73 7.82 5.80
C SER A 414 33.03 8.56 6.12
N CYS A 415 33.05 9.88 5.94
CA CYS A 415 34.28 10.68 6.06
C CYS A 415 34.97 10.57 7.43
N ASN A 416 34.17 10.52 8.49
CA ASN A 416 34.61 10.52 9.87
C ASN A 416 35.26 9.20 10.32
N THR A 417 35.16 8.12 9.52
CA THR A 417 35.80 6.84 9.82
C THR A 417 37.17 6.69 9.13
N ARG A 418 37.63 7.71 8.39
CA ARG A 418 38.90 7.65 7.65
C ARG A 418 40.02 8.38 8.38
N ASP A 419 41.03 7.63 8.80
CA ASP A 419 42.34 8.14 9.20
C ASP A 419 43.34 8.10 8.05
N LYS A 420 44.21 9.11 7.95
CA LYS A 420 45.18 9.21 6.85
C LYS A 420 46.02 7.92 6.76
N LYS A 421 45.95 7.26 5.60
CA LYS A 421 46.59 5.98 5.21
C LYS A 421 46.08 4.74 5.96
N SER A 422 44.90 4.26 5.59
CA SER A 422 44.78 2.84 5.23
C SER A 422 43.74 2.66 4.13
N GLU A 423 44.09 1.89 3.09
CA GLU A 423 43.07 1.13 2.38
C GLU A 423 42.52 0.13 3.40
N ALA A 424 41.35 0.42 3.95
CA ALA A 424 40.65 -0.47 4.86
C ALA A 424 39.23 -0.68 4.33
N PRO A 425 38.70 -1.90 4.53
CA PRO A 425 37.61 -2.46 3.75
C PRO A 425 36.32 -1.67 3.97
N PRO A 426 35.30 -1.89 3.11
CA PRO A 426 34.01 -1.23 3.26
C PRO A 426 33.49 -1.40 4.69
N PRO A 427 32.73 -0.43 5.23
CA PRO A 427 32.00 -0.65 6.49
C PRO A 427 31.33 -2.02 6.40
N LYS A 428 31.42 -2.85 7.45
CA LYS A 428 30.81 -4.19 7.48
C LYS A 428 29.42 -4.07 6.87
N LYS A 429 29.31 -4.53 5.62
CA LYS A 429 28.02 -4.57 4.93
C LYS A 429 27.17 -5.49 5.78
N GLU A 430 25.95 -5.10 6.08
CA GLU A 430 24.97 -6.06 6.56
C GLU A 430 25.03 -7.27 5.64
N GLU A 431 25.32 -8.45 6.20
CA GLU A 431 25.39 -9.65 5.39
C GLU A 431 24.02 -9.84 4.72
N PRO A 432 24.01 -10.08 3.39
CA PRO A 432 22.77 -10.36 2.68
C PRO A 432 22.05 -11.53 3.35
N ALA A 433 20.73 -11.41 3.54
CA ALA A 433 19.96 -12.45 4.22
C ALA A 433 20.18 -13.84 3.61
N CYS A 434 20.33 -13.94 2.29
CA CYS A 434 20.62 -15.21 1.61
C CYS A 434 21.95 -15.86 2.03
N GLU A 435 22.98 -15.10 2.39
CA GLU A 435 24.26 -15.65 2.85
C GLU A 435 24.13 -16.22 4.27
N ILE A 436 23.44 -15.50 5.16
CA ILE A 436 23.09 -15.99 6.51
C ILE A 436 22.32 -17.32 6.40
N VAL A 437 21.36 -17.40 5.48
CA VAL A 437 20.57 -18.61 5.24
C VAL A 437 21.41 -19.74 4.64
N LYS A 438 22.30 -19.45 3.68
CA LYS A 438 23.18 -20.46 3.08
C LYS A 438 24.09 -21.10 4.13
N GLU A 439 24.72 -20.29 4.97
CA GLU A 439 25.59 -20.81 6.04
C GLU A 439 24.79 -21.61 7.07
N LEU A 440 23.58 -21.15 7.44
CA LEU A 440 22.70 -21.91 8.34
C LEU A 440 22.34 -23.31 7.80
N LEU A 441 22.12 -23.44 6.49
CA LEU A 441 21.62 -24.66 5.86
C LEU A 441 22.70 -25.52 5.20
N LYS A 442 23.98 -25.10 5.25
CA LYS A 442 25.09 -25.66 4.47
C LYS A 442 25.28 -27.16 4.61
N ASP A 443 25.11 -27.68 5.82
CA ASP A 443 25.34 -29.10 6.17
C ASP A 443 24.06 -29.82 6.59
N LYS A 444 22.89 -29.26 6.24
CA LYS A 444 21.59 -29.78 6.68
C LYS A 444 20.97 -30.65 5.59
N GLY A 445 20.74 -31.92 5.92
CA GLY A 445 19.97 -32.86 5.13
C GLY A 445 18.47 -32.58 5.21
N GLU A 446 17.71 -33.09 4.23
CA GLU A 446 16.30 -32.76 4.03
C GLU A 446 15.37 -33.05 5.23
N THR A 447 15.70 -34.05 6.03
CA THR A 447 14.94 -34.47 7.22
C THR A 447 15.47 -33.88 8.52
N ASP A 448 16.56 -33.12 8.46
CA ASP A 448 17.28 -32.68 9.65
C ASP A 448 16.53 -31.57 10.37
N ASP A 449 16.70 -31.52 11.69
CA ASP A 449 16.28 -30.37 12.47
C ASP A 449 17.26 -29.21 12.23
N ILE A 450 16.72 -27.99 12.24
CA ILE A 450 17.52 -26.77 12.15
C ILE A 450 17.74 -26.25 13.57
N ASP A 451 18.76 -26.82 14.20
CA ASP A 451 19.14 -26.59 15.59
C ASP A 451 17.95 -26.81 16.52
N GLY A 452 17.44 -25.79 17.21
CA GLY A 452 16.25 -25.94 18.05
C GLY A 452 14.91 -25.98 17.31
N CYS A 453 14.90 -25.78 16.00
CA CYS A 453 13.68 -25.84 15.19
C CYS A 453 13.48 -27.21 14.58
N ARG A 454 12.63 -28.00 15.25
CA ARG A 454 12.35 -29.38 14.91
C ARG A 454 11.35 -29.55 13.76
N GLN A 455 11.38 -30.72 13.16
CA GLN A 455 10.39 -31.15 12.16
C GLN A 455 8.94 -30.98 12.66
N LYS A 456 8.05 -30.57 11.74
CA LYS A 456 6.65 -30.25 12.09
C LYS A 456 5.85 -31.47 12.55
N GLU A 457 6.21 -32.65 12.08
CA GLU A 457 5.67 -33.91 12.56
C GLU A 457 6.74 -34.99 12.54
N ASP A 458 6.75 -35.83 13.58
CA ASP A 458 7.59 -37.02 13.67
C ASP A 458 6.79 -38.18 14.31
N ARG A 459 7.43 -39.34 14.50
CA ARG A 459 6.78 -40.55 15.06
C ARG A 459 6.22 -40.35 16.47
N THR A 460 6.78 -39.40 17.22
CA THR A 460 6.45 -39.09 18.61
C THR A 460 5.67 -37.79 18.78
N ASN A 461 5.64 -36.93 17.76
CA ASN A 461 5.05 -35.60 17.82
C ASN A 461 4.22 -35.31 16.58
N SER A 462 2.91 -35.54 16.67
CA SER A 462 1.98 -35.26 15.57
C SER A 462 1.79 -33.76 15.33
N TYR A 463 1.34 -33.40 14.12
CA TYR A 463 0.93 -32.03 13.83
C TYR A 463 -0.38 -31.72 14.58
N PRO A 464 -0.45 -30.64 15.37
CA PRO A 464 -1.56 -30.42 16.28
C PRO A 464 -2.84 -30.01 15.53
N SER A 465 -3.99 -30.17 16.19
CA SER A 465 -5.24 -29.55 15.75
C SER A 465 -5.31 -28.08 16.15
N TRP A 466 -6.29 -27.35 15.61
CA TRP A 466 -6.63 -26.01 16.10
C TRP A 466 -7.00 -26.08 17.58
N LYS A 467 -6.53 -25.10 18.37
CA LYS A 467 -6.78 -25.04 19.83
C LYS A 467 -7.19 -23.64 20.25
N ASN A 468 -8.13 -23.53 21.19
CA ASN A 468 -8.54 -22.28 21.85
C ASN A 468 -8.25 -22.33 23.36
N ASP A 469 -7.15 -23.00 23.74
CA ASP A 469 -6.70 -23.14 25.12
C ASP A 469 -6.20 -21.78 25.67
N ARG A 470 -6.52 -21.48 26.94
CA ARG A 470 -6.05 -20.29 27.65
C ARG A 470 -4.53 -20.19 27.76
N ASN A 471 -3.81 -21.31 27.63
CA ASN A 471 -2.35 -21.33 27.57
C ASN A 471 -1.79 -20.78 26.24
N LEU A 472 -2.65 -20.61 25.22
CA LEU A 472 -2.27 -20.13 23.88
C LEU A 472 -2.93 -18.80 23.51
N VAL A 473 -4.13 -18.52 24.03
CA VAL A 473 -4.96 -17.34 23.69
C VAL A 473 -5.70 -16.82 24.92
N GLU A 474 -5.90 -15.50 25.02
CA GLU A 474 -6.54 -14.89 26.20
C GLU A 474 -8.06 -15.13 26.28
N ASP A 475 -8.71 -15.33 25.13
CA ASP A 475 -10.16 -15.50 25.02
C ASP A 475 -10.55 -16.84 24.38
N THR A 476 -11.77 -17.31 24.65
CA THR A 476 -12.27 -18.62 24.19
C THR A 476 -12.79 -18.62 22.75
N LYS A 477 -12.85 -17.46 22.09
CA LYS A 477 -13.32 -17.29 20.71
C LYS A 477 -12.16 -17.29 19.71
N THR A 478 -10.94 -17.02 20.16
CA THR A 478 -9.73 -17.07 19.35
C THR A 478 -9.21 -18.50 19.25
N TRP A 479 -8.94 -18.97 18.02
CA TRP A 479 -8.39 -20.30 17.77
C TRP A 479 -6.98 -20.17 17.22
N MET A 480 -6.01 -20.78 17.90
CA MET A 480 -4.61 -20.79 17.53
C MET A 480 -4.35 -21.80 16.41
N PRO A 481 -3.88 -21.38 15.23
CA PRO A 481 -3.56 -22.28 14.13
C PRO A 481 -2.44 -23.26 14.50
N PRO A 482 -2.51 -24.54 14.07
CA PRO A 482 -1.43 -25.52 14.27
C PRO A 482 -0.05 -25.04 13.84
N ARG A 483 0.00 -24.32 12.72
CA ARG A 483 1.21 -23.68 12.17
C ARG A 483 1.84 -22.71 13.16
N ARG A 484 1.03 -21.84 13.79
CA ARG A 484 1.49 -20.87 14.80
C ARG A 484 1.89 -21.54 16.12
N GLN A 485 1.20 -22.62 16.51
CA GLN A 485 1.56 -23.44 17.68
C GLN A 485 2.95 -24.06 17.52
N LYS A 486 3.30 -24.50 16.30
CA LYS A 486 4.61 -25.08 15.97
C LYS A 486 5.55 -24.10 15.27
N LEU A 487 5.34 -22.79 15.41
CA LEU A 487 6.20 -21.78 14.81
C LEU A 487 7.60 -21.86 15.43
N CYS A 488 8.63 -21.97 14.59
CA CYS A 488 10.03 -21.91 15.01
C CYS A 488 10.31 -20.50 15.57
N LEU A 489 10.79 -20.42 16.81
CA LEU A 489 11.18 -19.16 17.47
C LEU A 489 12.55 -19.31 18.16
N TYR A 490 13.30 -20.36 17.83
CA TYR A 490 14.50 -20.77 18.55
C TYR A 490 15.54 -19.64 18.64
N TYR A 491 15.95 -19.06 17.51
CA TYR A 491 17.01 -18.05 17.52
C TYR A 491 16.56 -16.74 18.19
N LEU A 492 15.27 -16.43 18.18
CA LEU A 492 14.73 -15.28 18.93
C LEU A 492 14.71 -15.56 20.43
N LYS A 493 14.40 -16.79 20.82
CA LYS A 493 14.40 -17.21 22.23
C LYS A 493 15.82 -17.24 22.81
N GLU A 494 16.80 -17.72 22.03
CA GLU A 494 18.21 -17.82 22.44
C GLU A 494 19.01 -16.53 22.15
N LEU A 495 18.33 -15.46 21.70
CA LEU A 495 18.99 -14.18 21.40
C LEU A 495 19.47 -13.54 22.70
N ASN A 496 20.79 -13.44 22.84
CA ASN A 496 21.46 -12.73 23.94
C ASN A 496 22.08 -11.39 23.51
N GLY A 497 21.98 -11.05 22.22
CA GLY A 497 22.51 -9.80 21.67
C GLY A 497 21.55 -8.63 21.87
N GLU A 498 22.09 -7.44 22.09
CA GLU A 498 21.31 -6.21 22.34
C GLU A 498 21.25 -5.29 21.11
N THR A 499 21.85 -5.68 19.98
CA THR A 499 21.89 -4.82 18.79
C THR A 499 20.79 -5.14 17.78
N GLU A 500 20.42 -4.14 16.96
CA GLU A 500 19.49 -4.31 15.83
C GLU A 500 19.96 -5.40 14.86
N ASN A 501 21.28 -5.54 14.67
CA ASN A 501 21.86 -6.55 13.79
C ASN A 501 21.71 -7.96 14.38
N ASP A 502 21.88 -8.13 15.69
CA ASP A 502 21.69 -9.44 16.34
C ASP A 502 20.23 -9.88 16.22
N LEU A 503 19.30 -8.96 16.45
CA LEU A 503 17.87 -9.20 16.28
C LEU A 503 17.51 -9.54 14.82
N ARG A 504 18.05 -8.79 13.86
CA ARG A 504 17.88 -9.05 12.41
C ARG A 504 18.37 -10.45 12.04
N GLU A 505 19.57 -10.82 12.48
CA GLU A 505 20.15 -12.14 12.20
C GLU A 505 19.30 -13.26 12.82
N ALA A 506 18.86 -13.10 14.07
CA ALA A 506 18.00 -14.07 14.74
C ALA A 506 16.64 -14.25 14.03
N PHE A 507 16.02 -13.16 13.56
CA PHE A 507 14.78 -13.24 12.77
C PHE A 507 15.01 -13.96 11.43
N ILE A 508 16.11 -13.66 10.72
CA ILE A 508 16.43 -14.33 9.45
C ILE A 508 16.65 -15.82 9.66
N LYS A 509 17.44 -16.22 10.66
CA LYS A 509 17.68 -17.64 10.98
C LYS A 509 16.38 -18.35 11.37
N THR A 510 15.54 -17.70 12.16
CA THR A 510 14.25 -18.22 12.57
C THR A 510 13.31 -18.45 11.37
N ALA A 511 13.17 -17.45 10.49
CA ALA A 511 12.34 -17.55 9.30
C ALA A 511 12.86 -18.61 8.31
N ALA A 512 14.19 -18.73 8.17
CA ALA A 512 14.81 -19.73 7.32
C ALA A 512 14.60 -21.16 7.84
N ALA A 513 14.85 -21.38 9.14
CA ALA A 513 14.61 -22.65 9.80
C ALA A 513 13.13 -23.06 9.71
N GLU A 514 12.21 -22.13 9.97
CA GLU A 514 10.76 -22.34 9.80
C GLU A 514 10.38 -22.76 8.39
N THR A 515 10.88 -22.03 7.39
CA THR A 515 10.62 -22.30 5.98
C THR A 515 11.12 -23.70 5.61
N PHE A 516 12.31 -24.07 6.10
CA PHE A 516 12.91 -25.38 5.88
C PHE A 516 12.04 -26.51 6.43
N VAL A 517 11.70 -26.47 7.73
CA VAL A 517 10.91 -27.53 8.35
C VAL A 517 9.46 -27.56 7.84
N SER A 518 8.90 -26.40 7.47
CA SER A 518 7.57 -26.32 6.86
C SER A 518 7.55 -26.87 5.43
N TRP A 519 8.62 -26.67 4.65
CA TRP A 519 8.74 -27.25 3.32
C TRP A 519 8.75 -28.77 3.39
N HIS A 520 9.59 -29.33 4.27
CA HIS A 520 9.65 -30.77 4.49
C HIS A 520 8.27 -31.36 4.86
N TYR A 521 7.55 -30.70 5.77
CA TYR A 521 6.18 -31.09 6.11
C TYR A 521 5.21 -31.04 4.93
N TYR A 522 5.27 -29.97 4.12
CA TYR A 522 4.39 -29.80 2.97
C TYR A 522 4.63 -30.87 1.91
N LYS A 523 5.89 -31.12 1.53
CA LYS A 523 6.21 -32.11 0.49
C LYS A 523 5.83 -33.54 0.89
N LYS A 524 5.89 -33.88 2.19
CA LYS A 524 5.51 -35.21 2.69
C LYS A 524 4.02 -35.52 2.46
N LYS A 525 3.20 -34.48 2.29
CA LYS A 525 1.76 -34.59 2.06
C LYS A 525 1.38 -34.27 0.61
N ASN A 526 2.34 -33.90 -0.23
CA ASN A 526 2.12 -33.43 -1.59
C ASN A 526 3.24 -33.95 -2.51
N ASP A 527 3.02 -35.14 -3.09
CA ASP A 527 4.04 -35.88 -3.86
C ASP A 527 4.61 -35.09 -5.06
N ASN A 528 3.82 -34.18 -5.65
CA ASN A 528 4.24 -33.36 -6.80
C ASN A 528 4.97 -32.06 -6.41
N ALA A 529 4.97 -31.68 -5.12
CA ALA A 529 5.48 -30.38 -4.67
C ALA A 529 6.96 -30.16 -5.03
N GLN A 530 7.78 -31.20 -4.92
CA GLN A 530 9.21 -31.10 -5.24
C GLN A 530 9.45 -30.91 -6.75
N THR A 531 8.60 -31.52 -7.59
CA THR A 531 8.68 -31.38 -9.06
C THR A 531 8.28 -29.97 -9.48
N GLU A 532 7.21 -29.43 -8.89
CA GLU A 532 6.78 -28.04 -9.11
C GLU A 532 7.89 -27.05 -8.73
N LEU A 533 8.50 -27.22 -7.56
CA LEU A 533 9.56 -26.34 -7.10
C LEU A 533 10.80 -26.40 -8.00
N LYS A 534 11.20 -27.59 -8.46
CA LYS A 534 12.30 -27.76 -9.43
C LYS A 534 12.00 -27.12 -10.79
N ALA A 535 10.72 -27.07 -11.19
CA ALA A 535 10.26 -26.35 -12.38
C ALA A 535 10.19 -24.83 -12.17
N GLY A 536 10.60 -24.32 -11.00
CA GLY A 536 10.57 -22.89 -10.66
C GLY A 536 9.23 -22.40 -10.14
N THR A 537 8.29 -23.30 -9.86
CA THR A 537 6.94 -22.96 -9.36
C THR A 537 6.83 -23.32 -7.88
N ILE A 538 6.63 -22.32 -7.02
CA ILE A 538 6.36 -22.60 -5.60
C ILE A 538 4.90 -23.05 -5.49
N PRO A 539 4.61 -24.22 -4.88
CA PRO A 539 3.24 -24.69 -4.69
C PRO A 539 2.38 -23.61 -3.99
N PRO A 540 1.23 -23.19 -4.56
CA PRO A 540 0.47 -22.06 -4.04
C PRO A 540 0.03 -22.21 -2.58
N GLU A 541 -0.26 -23.43 -2.14
CA GLU A 541 -0.63 -23.70 -0.75
C GLU A 541 0.54 -23.56 0.22
N PHE A 542 1.73 -24.00 -0.18
CA PHE A 542 2.94 -23.79 0.61
C PHE A 542 3.28 -22.31 0.74
N LEU A 543 3.27 -21.59 -0.39
CA LEU A 543 3.52 -20.16 -0.43
C LEU A 543 2.53 -19.39 0.47
N ARG A 544 1.25 -19.78 0.45
CA ARG A 544 0.23 -19.22 1.34
C ARG A 544 0.54 -19.47 2.82
N SER A 545 0.95 -20.69 3.17
CA SER A 545 1.36 -21.01 4.55
C SER A 545 2.50 -20.10 5.01
N MET A 546 3.47 -19.84 4.11
CA MET A 546 4.59 -18.94 4.39
C MET A 546 4.16 -17.48 4.56
N TYR A 547 3.14 -17.00 3.85
CA TYR A 547 2.57 -15.66 4.08
C TYR A 547 1.98 -15.50 5.49
N TYR A 548 1.25 -16.51 5.98
CA TYR A 548 0.73 -16.47 7.34
C TYR A 548 1.84 -16.55 8.39
N THR A 549 2.86 -17.39 8.14
CA THR A 549 4.07 -17.46 8.98
C THR A 549 4.82 -16.14 9.04
N TYR A 550 4.95 -15.45 7.91
CA TYR A 550 5.54 -14.12 7.87
C TYR A 550 4.72 -13.10 8.67
N GLY A 551 3.38 -13.14 8.54
CA GLY A 551 2.48 -12.33 9.35
C GLY A 551 2.67 -12.55 10.85
N ASP A 552 2.79 -13.81 11.28
CA ASP A 552 3.05 -14.13 12.69
C ASP A 552 4.40 -13.60 13.18
N TYR A 553 5.46 -13.72 12.38
CA TYR A 553 6.77 -13.17 12.76
C TYR A 553 6.75 -11.65 12.88
N ARG A 554 6.05 -10.98 11.95
CA ARG A 554 5.84 -9.54 12.02
C ARG A 554 5.12 -9.18 13.32
N ASP A 555 4.02 -9.86 13.64
CA ASP A 555 3.21 -9.55 14.82
C ASP A 555 3.92 -9.90 16.13
N ILE A 556 4.90 -10.83 16.12
CA ILE A 556 5.79 -11.09 17.27
C ILE A 556 6.84 -9.98 17.45
N CYS A 557 7.26 -9.33 16.36
CA CYS A 557 8.28 -8.29 16.39
C CYS A 557 7.73 -6.91 16.81
N LEU A 558 6.46 -6.65 16.54
CA LEU A 558 5.76 -5.40 16.83
C LEU A 558 5.24 -5.38 18.27
#